data_AF-A0AAQ3Q961-F1
#
_entry.id   AF-A0AAQ3Q961-F1
#
_cell.length_a   1.000
_cell.length_b   1.000
_cell.length_c   1.000
_cell.angle_alpha   90.00
_cell.angle_beta   90.00
_cell.angle_gamma   90.00
#
_symmetry.space_group_name_H-M   'P 1'
#
loop_
_entity.id
_entity.type
_entity.pdbx_description
1 polymer ?
#
loop_
_entity_poly.entity_id
_entity_poly.type
_entity_poly.pdbx_seq_one_letter_code
_entity_poly.pdbx_strand_id
1 'polypeptide(L)'
;MLRSQKPNIGDTPWMLDFFIQVILVVQKSDVVVMNSFYELEPNYTYHYWSVTGRRAWHVRPVSLCNKDALEKSDKGDKTSIDLDKCMSWLDSKESGSVIFVCFRSISQFSVA
;
A
#
# COMPACT_ATOMS: atom_id res chain seq x y z
N MET A 1 4.08 8.10 -2.52
CA MET A 1 5.02 8.80 -1.62
C MET A 1 6.07 7.80 -1.17
N LEU A 2 7.34 8.06 -1.48
CA LEU A 2 8.48 7.24 -1.06
C LEU A 2 8.76 7.47 0.43
N ARG A 3 9.44 6.53 1.11
CA ARG A 3 9.75 6.66 2.54
C ARG A 3 10.67 7.86 2.81
N SER A 4 11.59 8.13 1.89
CA SER A 4 12.45 9.32 1.87
C SER A 4 11.70 10.65 1.76
N GLN A 5 10.44 10.64 1.30
CA GLN A 5 9.60 11.84 1.16
C GLN A 5 8.71 12.09 2.38
N LYS A 6 8.84 11.30 3.46
CA LYS A 6 8.00 11.41 4.66
C LYS A 6 8.71 12.24 5.74
N PRO A 7 8.05 13.25 6.33
CA PRO A 7 8.56 13.94 7.52
C PRO A 7 8.71 12.98 8.70
N ASN A 8 9.61 13.30 9.65
CA ASN A 8 9.66 12.58 10.92
C ASN A 8 8.31 12.67 11.64
N ILE A 9 7.81 11.52 12.10
CA ILE A 9 6.48 11.39 12.74
C ILE A 9 6.33 12.24 14.01
N GLY A 10 7.44 12.68 14.61
CA GLY A 10 7.45 13.53 15.80
C GLY A 10 7.08 15.00 15.56
N ASP A 11 7.11 15.49 14.31
CA ASP A 11 7.12 16.94 14.07
C ASP A 11 5.81 17.53 13.51
N THR A 12 4.73 16.77 13.32
CA THR A 12 3.38 17.27 12.93
C THR A 12 2.42 16.09 12.76
N PRO A 13 1.08 16.26 12.88
CA PRO A 13 0.13 15.28 12.37
C PRO A 13 0.02 15.40 10.84
N TRP A 14 1.14 15.38 10.11
CA TRP A 14 1.17 15.49 8.63
C TRP A 14 0.25 14.45 7.96
N MET A 15 0.04 13.31 8.61
CA MET A 15 -0.87 12.27 8.15
C MET A 15 -2.32 12.75 8.15
N LEU A 16 -2.72 13.53 9.18
CA LEU A 16 -4.03 14.17 9.24
C LEU A 16 -4.18 15.18 8.10
N ASP A 17 -3.19 16.05 7.89
CA ASP A 17 -3.20 17.03 6.80
C ASP A 17 -3.28 16.34 5.44
N PHE A 18 -2.51 15.26 5.25
CA PHE A 18 -2.57 14.42 4.05
C PHE A 18 -3.98 13.88 3.82
N PHE A 19 -4.62 13.30 4.85
CA PHE A 19 -5.98 12.78 4.72
C PHE A 19 -7.01 13.87 4.45
N ILE A 20 -6.88 15.04 5.09
CA ILE A 20 -7.74 16.21 4.81
C ILE A 20 -7.61 16.61 3.35
N GLN A 21 -6.38 16.75 2.84
CA GLN A 21 -6.14 17.09 1.43
C GLN A 21 -6.73 16.06 0.48
N VAL A 22 -6.55 14.76 0.77
CA VAL A 22 -7.15 13.67 -0.03
C VAL A 22 -8.67 13.79 -0.06
N ILE A 23 -9.32 14.01 1.09
CA ILE A 23 -10.78 14.15 1.17
C ILE A 23 -11.26 15.35 0.35
N LEU A 24 -10.59 16.50 0.48
CA LEU A 24 -10.95 17.72 -0.27
C LEU A 24 -10.81 17.54 -1.79
N VAL A 25 -9.77 16.83 -2.24
CA VAL A 25 -9.57 16.54 -3.66
C VAL A 25 -10.61 15.53 -4.16
N VAL A 26 -10.87 14.47 -3.41
CA VAL A 26 -11.92 13.48 -3.72
C VAL A 26 -13.29 14.17 -3.84
N GLN A 27 -13.57 15.15 -2.98
CA GLN A 27 -14.80 15.93 -3.04
C GLN A 27 -14.96 16.77 -4.32
N LYS A 28 -13.85 17.16 -4.95
CA LYS A 28 -13.85 17.95 -6.19
C LYS A 28 -13.73 17.09 -7.44
N SER A 29 -13.42 15.80 -7.31
CA SER A 29 -13.26 14.86 -8.43
C SER A 29 -14.59 14.25 -8.89
N ASP A 30 -14.74 14.04 -10.20
CA ASP A 30 -15.90 13.37 -10.81
C ASP A 30 -15.90 11.84 -10.63
N VAL A 31 -14.71 11.26 -10.52
CA VAL A 31 -14.48 9.81 -10.37
C VAL A 31 -13.24 9.58 -9.50
N VAL A 32 -13.29 8.57 -8.65
CA VAL A 32 -12.14 8.10 -7.86
C VAL A 32 -11.63 6.79 -8.43
N VAL A 33 -10.33 6.72 -8.74
CA VAL A 33 -9.67 5.46 -9.12
C VAL A 33 -9.22 4.76 -7.84
N MET A 34 -9.77 3.59 -7.58
CA MET A 34 -9.53 2.83 -6.35
C MET A 34 -8.74 1.56 -6.67
N ASN A 35 -7.60 1.38 -5.99
CA ASN A 35 -6.81 0.16 -6.05
C ASN A 35 -7.45 -0.94 -5.18
N SER A 36 -8.62 -1.39 -5.59
CA SER A 36 -9.42 -2.46 -4.99
C SER A 36 -10.25 -3.12 -6.11
N PHE A 37 -10.94 -4.20 -5.81
CA PHE A 37 -11.85 -4.87 -6.75
C PHE A 37 -13.14 -5.25 -6.03
N TYR A 38 -14.24 -5.31 -6.78
CA TYR A 38 -15.58 -5.42 -6.21
C TYR A 38 -15.74 -6.68 -5.34
N GLU A 39 -15.17 -7.81 -5.78
CA GLU A 39 -15.26 -9.09 -5.09
C GLU A 39 -14.51 -9.12 -3.74
N LEU A 40 -13.56 -8.19 -3.51
CA LEU A 40 -12.86 -8.07 -2.24
C LEU A 40 -13.75 -7.38 -1.19
N GLU A 41 -14.45 -6.32 -1.58
CA GLU A 41 -15.17 -5.43 -0.67
C GLU A 41 -16.53 -4.95 -1.25
N PRO A 42 -17.48 -5.87 -1.50
CA PRO A 42 -18.71 -5.53 -2.20
C PRO A 42 -19.60 -4.58 -1.37
N ASN A 43 -19.71 -4.82 -0.06
CA ASN A 43 -20.50 -4.00 0.85
C ASN A 43 -19.93 -2.57 0.97
N TYR A 44 -18.60 -2.45 1.00
CA TYR A 44 -17.95 -1.14 1.05
C TYR A 44 -18.15 -0.36 -0.25
N THR A 45 -18.11 -1.04 -1.40
CA THR A 45 -18.35 -0.43 -2.70
C THR A 45 -19.74 0.21 -2.78
N TYR A 46 -20.77 -0.52 -2.35
CA TYR A 46 -22.13 0.01 -2.27
C TYR A 46 -22.25 1.17 -1.27
N HIS A 47 -21.68 1.00 -0.07
CA HIS A 47 -21.71 2.02 0.98
C HIS A 47 -21.00 3.31 0.58
N TYR A 48 -19.86 3.21 -0.10
CA TYR A 48 -19.12 4.35 -0.61
C TYR A 48 -19.99 5.16 -1.57
N TRP A 49 -20.65 4.51 -2.53
CA TRP A 49 -21.54 5.18 -3.46
C TRP A 49 -22.75 5.80 -2.75
N SER A 50 -23.40 5.09 -1.82
CA SER A 50 -24.62 5.57 -1.16
C SER A 50 -24.37 6.77 -0.25
N VAL A 51 -23.22 6.84 0.43
CA VAL A 51 -22.87 7.95 1.33
C VAL A 51 -22.27 9.12 0.58
N THR A 52 -21.43 8.87 -0.43
CA THR A 52 -20.67 9.94 -1.10
C THR A 52 -21.31 10.43 -2.39
N GLY A 53 -22.20 9.63 -3.00
CA GLY A 53 -22.77 9.87 -4.33
C GLY A 53 -21.74 9.75 -5.47
N ARG A 54 -20.50 9.34 -5.18
CA ARG A 54 -19.39 9.35 -6.15
C ARG A 54 -19.20 8.01 -6.83
N ARG A 55 -18.77 8.08 -8.09
CA ARG A 55 -18.37 6.91 -8.85
C ARG A 55 -16.94 6.52 -8.49
N ALA A 56 -16.74 5.26 -8.13
CA ALA A 56 -15.42 4.67 -7.94
C ALA A 56 -15.12 3.69 -9.07
N TRP A 57 -13.94 3.80 -9.68
CA TRP A 57 -13.41 2.83 -10.63
C TRP A 57 -12.45 1.91 -9.90
N HIS A 58 -12.91 0.69 -9.66
CA HIS A 58 -12.13 -0.35 -9.02
C HIS A 58 -11.16 -0.95 -10.03
N VAL A 59 -9.88 -0.60 -9.90
CA VAL A 59 -8.81 -1.17 -10.70
C VAL A 59 -8.17 -2.27 -9.88
N ARG A 60 -8.06 -3.47 -10.49
CA ARG A 60 -7.41 -4.65 -9.90
C ARG A 60 -6.10 -4.28 -9.21
N PRO A 61 -5.66 -5.06 -8.20
CA PRO A 61 -4.47 -4.74 -7.41
C PRO A 61 -3.31 -4.31 -8.30
N VAL A 62 -2.93 -3.03 -8.19
CA VAL A 62 -1.87 -2.41 -9.02
C VAL A 62 -0.52 -3.12 -8.80
N SER A 63 -0.40 -3.88 -7.70
CA SER A 63 0.73 -4.78 -7.44
C SER A 63 0.87 -5.93 -8.45
N LEU A 64 -0.21 -6.33 -9.12
CA LEU A 64 -0.23 -7.44 -10.09
C LEU A 64 0.06 -7.00 -11.52
N CYS A 65 0.13 -5.68 -11.79
CA CYS A 65 0.33 -5.15 -13.13
C CYS A 65 1.77 -5.31 -13.63
N ASN A 66 2.76 -5.32 -12.73
CA ASN A 66 4.17 -5.44 -13.10
C ASN A 66 4.55 -6.92 -13.06
N LYS A 67 4.88 -7.51 -14.21
CA LYS A 67 5.22 -8.94 -14.34
C LYS A 67 6.70 -9.22 -14.06
N ASP A 68 7.57 -8.22 -14.25
CA ASP A 68 9.01 -8.40 -14.13
C ASP A 68 9.50 -8.13 -12.69
N ALA A 69 10.32 -9.04 -12.16
CA ALA A 69 10.90 -8.95 -10.83
C ALA A 69 11.75 -7.68 -10.64
N LEU A 70 12.39 -7.21 -11.73
CA LEU A 70 13.20 -5.99 -11.77
C LEU A 70 12.35 -4.70 -11.65
N GLU A 71 11.16 -4.67 -12.26
CA GLU A 71 10.23 -3.54 -12.11
C GLU A 71 9.55 -3.51 -10.73
N LYS A 72 9.51 -4.65 -10.03
CA LYS A 72 9.02 -4.74 -8.65
C LYS A 72 10.04 -4.23 -7.64
N SER A 73 11.34 -4.46 -7.86
CA SER A 73 12.41 -3.97 -6.97
C SER A 73 12.64 -2.46 -7.04
N ASP A 74 12.28 -1.81 -8.15
CA ASP A 74 12.39 -0.35 -8.32
C ASP A 74 11.27 0.44 -7.61
N LYS A 75 10.24 -0.24 -7.10
CA LYS A 75 9.16 0.37 -6.31
C LYS A 75 9.53 0.42 -4.82
N GLY A 76 10.39 1.35 -4.44
CA GLY A 76 10.71 1.62 -3.04
C GLY A 76 12.17 2.00 -2.82
N ASP A 77 12.58 2.06 -1.55
CA ASP A 77 14.00 2.16 -1.22
C ASP A 77 14.66 0.80 -1.50
N LYS A 78 15.90 0.84 -2.01
CA LYS A 78 16.69 -0.37 -2.26
C LYS A 78 16.75 -1.23 -1.00
N THR A 79 16.41 -2.51 -1.13
CA THR A 79 16.52 -3.45 -0.01
C THR A 79 17.99 -3.58 0.37
N SER A 80 18.29 -3.52 1.67
CA SER A 80 19.64 -3.83 2.18
C SER A 80 19.96 -5.32 2.13
N ILE A 81 18.94 -6.14 1.85
CA ILE A 81 19.03 -7.60 1.78
C ILE A 81 19.21 -8.01 0.32
N ASP A 82 20.15 -8.93 0.12
CA ASP A 82 20.39 -9.64 -1.13
C ASP A 82 19.18 -10.55 -1.44
N LEU A 83 18.46 -10.21 -2.51
CA LEU A 83 17.23 -10.89 -2.91
C LEU A 83 17.48 -12.37 -3.21
N ASP A 84 18.59 -12.70 -3.88
CA ASP A 84 18.89 -14.07 -4.31
C ASP A 84 19.17 -14.97 -3.11
N LYS A 85 19.83 -14.44 -2.07
CA LYS A 85 20.03 -15.16 -0.80
C LYS A 85 18.73 -15.38 -0.05
N CYS A 86 17.85 -14.38 -0.03
CA CYS A 86 16.55 -14.48 0.63
C CYS A 86 15.67 -15.53 -0.05
N MET A 87 15.62 -15.53 -1.38
CA MET A 87 14.87 -16.50 -2.17
C MET A 87 15.42 -17.91 -2.00
N SER A 88 16.75 -18.09 -2.09
CA SER A 88 17.38 -19.40 -1.88
C SER A 88 17.10 -19.98 -0.48
N TRP A 89 17.07 -19.12 0.55
CA TRP A 89 16.68 -19.55 1.90
C TRP A 89 15.21 -19.96 1.97
N LEU A 90 14.31 -19.21 1.34
CA LEU A 90 12.87 -19.50 1.32
C LEU A 90 12.59 -20.83 0.61
N ASP A 91 13.24 -21.07 -0.53
CA ASP A 91 13.11 -22.30 -1.33
C ASP A 91 13.61 -23.55 -0.58
N SER A 92 14.48 -23.38 0.42
CA SER A 92 14.97 -24.48 1.27
C SER A 92 13.98 -24.96 2.35
N LYS A 93 12.87 -24.25 2.56
CA LYS A 93 11.89 -24.54 3.62
C LYS A 93 10.71 -25.35 3.11
N GLU A 94 10.10 -26.14 3.99
CA GLU A 94 8.89 -26.88 3.65
C GLU A 94 7.73 -25.92 3.31
N SER A 95 6.88 -26.31 2.38
CA SER A 95 5.71 -25.53 1.98
C SER A 95 4.82 -25.20 3.18
N GLY A 96 4.52 -23.91 3.39
CA GLY A 96 3.68 -23.45 4.51
C GLY A 96 4.37 -23.40 5.88
N SER A 97 5.69 -23.66 5.96
CA SER A 97 6.45 -23.63 7.22
C SER A 97 6.99 -22.25 7.63
N VAL A 98 6.94 -21.26 6.72
CA VAL A 98 7.50 -19.92 6.94
C VAL A 98 6.38 -18.90 7.17
N ILE A 99 6.55 -18.06 8.19
CA ILE A 99 5.62 -16.96 8.50
C ILE A 99 6.23 -15.64 8.00
N PHE A 100 5.47 -14.90 7.20
CA PHE A 100 5.84 -13.55 6.77
C PHE A 100 5.32 -12.51 7.78
N VAL A 101 6.23 -11.67 8.28
CA VAL A 101 5.91 -10.56 9.20
C VAL A 101 6.43 -9.25 8.60
N CYS A 102 5.54 -8.27 8.40
CA CYS A 102 5.92 -6.95 7.87
C CYS A 102 5.01 -5.85 8.44
N PHE A 103 5.64 -4.81 9.00
CA PHE A 103 4.94 -3.68 9.64
C PHE A 103 4.81 -2.45 8.72
N ARG A 104 5.13 -2.61 7.43
CA ARG A 104 5.13 -1.56 6.40
C ARG A 104 6.13 -0.44 6.73
N SER A 105 6.15 0.60 5.90
CA SER A 105 7.22 1.63 5.94
C SER A 105 7.00 2.76 6.95
N ILE A 106 5.83 2.84 7.59
CA ILE A 106 5.44 3.95 8.49
C ILE A 106 5.53 3.54 9.97
N SER A 107 5.61 2.24 10.27
CA SER A 107 5.73 1.77 11.65
C SER A 107 7.01 2.28 12.32
N GLN A 108 6.88 2.72 13.56
CA GLN A 108 7.99 3.02 14.45
C GLN A 108 7.92 2.11 15.67
N PHE A 109 9.07 1.63 16.10
CA PHE A 109 9.20 0.83 17.31
C PHE A 109 9.93 1.67 18.35
N SER A 110 9.42 1.68 19.58
CA SER A 110 10.18 2.21 20.71
C SER A 110 11.39 1.31 20.94
N VAL A 111 12.53 1.92 21.24
CA VAL A 111 13.69 1.18 21.76
C VAL A 111 13.32 0.66 23.15
N ALA A 112 13.61 -0.62 23.42
CA ALA A 112 13.40 -1.23 24.73
C ALA A 112 14.43 -0.74 25.75
#